data_AF-A0A1Y2M9Q0-F1
#
_entry.id   AF-A0A1Y2M9Q0-F1
#
_cell.length_a   1.000
_cell.length_b   1.000
_cell.length_c   1.000
_cell.angle_alpha   90.00
_cell.angle_beta   90.00
_cell.angle_gamma   90.00
#
_symmetry.space_group_name_H-M   'P 1'
#
loop_
_entity.id
_entity.type
_entity.pdbx_description
1 polymer ?
#
loop_
_entity_poly.entity_id
_entity_poly.type
_entity_poly.pdbx_seq_one_letter_code
_entity_poly.pdbx_strand_id
1 'polypeptide(L)'
;MPKEDPLPFWRVNVPQAQWSAECPDFLRGISEKDQRIIGTPDEEYALLTWLEVRELVSTIAQPHPGRASTDGSRQESIASISFIANRLSCGVTGRLHTGW
;
A
#
# COMPACT_ATOMS: atom_id res chain seq x y z
N MET A 1 -15.83 29.19 -17.52
CA MET A 1 -15.50 28.54 -16.23
C MET A 1 -14.03 28.20 -16.28
N PRO A 2 -13.18 28.70 -15.38
CA PRO A 2 -11.80 28.24 -15.34
C PRO A 2 -11.84 26.76 -14.95
N LYS A 3 -11.25 25.89 -15.78
CA LYS A 3 -10.95 24.51 -15.38
C LYS A 3 -9.84 24.64 -14.35
N GLU A 4 -10.18 24.43 -13.08
CA GLU A 4 -9.16 24.28 -12.05
C GLU A 4 -8.31 23.08 -12.47
N ASP A 5 -7.03 23.32 -12.70
CA ASP A 5 -6.09 22.24 -12.98
C ASP A 5 -6.12 21.25 -11.80
N PRO A 6 -6.15 19.94 -12.06
CA PRO A 6 -6.18 18.94 -11.02
C PRO A 6 -4.99 19.14 -10.07
N LEU A 7 -5.26 19.06 -8.76
CA LEU A 7 -4.25 19.25 -7.73
C LEU A 7 -3.08 18.27 -7.96
N PRO A 8 -1.82 18.71 -7.85
CA PRO A 8 -0.69 17.82 -8.01
C PRO A 8 -0.71 16.70 -6.97
N PHE A 9 -0.30 15.49 -7.37
CA PHE A 9 -0.42 14.26 -6.56
C PHE A 9 0.17 14.39 -5.14
N TRP A 10 1.25 15.17 -4.97
CA TRP A 10 1.93 15.35 -3.68
C TRP A 10 1.20 16.28 -2.70
N ARG A 11 0.09 16.90 -3.10
CA ARG A 11 -0.74 17.78 -2.24
C ARG A 11 -2.09 17.18 -1.87
N VAL A 12 -2.52 16.11 -2.53
CA VAL A 12 -3.88 15.53 -2.41
C VAL A 12 -4.24 15.21 -0.96
N ASN A 13 -3.37 14.48 -0.25
CA ASN A 13 -3.60 14.06 1.14
C ASN A 13 -2.85 14.93 2.16
N VAL A 14 -2.49 16.16 1.79
CA VAL A 14 -1.75 17.08 2.67
C VAL A 14 -2.63 18.27 2.99
N PRO A 15 -2.82 18.65 4.27
CA PRO A 15 -3.53 19.87 4.62
C PRO A 15 -2.90 21.10 3.96
N GLN A 16 -3.73 22.06 3.51
CA GLN A 16 -3.26 23.23 2.75
C GLN A 16 -2.16 24.04 3.48
N ALA A 17 -2.22 24.11 4.81
CA ALA A 17 -1.22 24.78 5.63
C ALA A 17 0.19 24.16 5.56
N GLN A 18 0.30 22.92 5.08
CA GLN A 18 1.56 22.16 4.97
C GLN A 18 2.00 21.98 3.50
N TRP A 19 1.30 22.61 2.54
CA TRP A 19 1.66 22.47 1.14
C TRP A 19 3.04 23.06 0.86
N SER A 20 3.89 22.22 0.27
CA SER A 20 5.13 22.68 -0.33
C SER A 20 4.85 23.41 -1.64
N ALA A 21 5.60 24.49 -1.90
CA ALA A 21 5.50 25.25 -3.15
C ALA A 21 5.89 24.40 -4.36
N GLU A 22 6.84 23.49 -4.19
CA GLU A 22 7.35 22.58 -5.22
C GLU A 22 7.16 21.11 -4.79
N CYS A 23 7.33 20.19 -5.75
CA CYS A 23 7.32 18.75 -5.46
C CYS A 23 8.57 18.40 -4.61
N PRO A 24 8.40 17.79 -3.43
CA PRO A 24 9.51 17.37 -2.58
C PRO A 24 10.50 16.46 -3.31
N ASP A 25 11.81 16.61 -3.05
CA ASP A 25 12.85 15.88 -3.78
C ASP A 25 12.69 14.36 -3.73
N PHE A 26 12.20 13.81 -2.62
CA PHE A 26 11.97 12.37 -2.45
C PHE A 26 10.77 11.83 -3.24
N LEU A 27 9.88 12.69 -3.74
CA LEU A 27 8.78 12.33 -4.64
C LEU A 27 9.13 12.62 -6.10
N ARG A 28 10.29 13.23 -6.37
CA ARG A 28 10.70 13.55 -7.74
C ARG A 28 11.13 12.26 -8.45
N GLY A 29 10.54 12.02 -9.62
CA GLY A 29 10.92 10.88 -10.48
C GLY A 29 10.32 9.54 -10.09
N ILE A 30 9.35 9.49 -9.16
CA ILE A 30 8.63 8.26 -8.84
C ILE A 30 7.74 7.82 -10.03
N SER A 31 7.45 6.52 -10.08
CA SER A 31 6.68 5.94 -11.20
C SER A 31 5.26 6.48 -11.27
N GLU A 32 4.62 6.47 -12.45
CA GLU A 32 3.21 6.84 -12.60
C GLU A 32 2.27 5.99 -11.72
N LYS A 33 2.65 4.75 -11.41
CA LYS A 33 1.90 3.92 -10.48
C LYS A 33 1.93 4.53 -9.07
N ASP A 34 3.11 4.92 -8.60
CA ASP A 34 3.26 5.48 -7.25
C ASP A 34 2.63 6.86 -7.16
N GLN A 35 2.72 7.68 -8.23
CA GLN A 35 2.01 8.96 -8.30
C GLN A 35 0.49 8.77 -8.16
N ARG A 36 -0.09 7.77 -8.82
CA ARG A 36 -1.52 7.44 -8.68
C ARG A 36 -1.87 7.00 -7.26
N ILE A 37 -1.04 6.15 -6.64
CA ILE A 37 -1.27 5.68 -5.27
C ILE A 37 -1.24 6.86 -4.27
N ILE A 38 -0.23 7.72 -4.36
CA ILE A 38 -0.07 8.87 -3.44
C ILE A 38 -1.14 9.95 -3.70
N GLY A 39 -1.50 10.15 -4.97
CA GLY A 39 -2.52 11.11 -5.39
C GLY A 39 -3.97 10.59 -5.30
N THR A 40 -4.20 9.43 -4.70
CA THR A 40 -5.57 8.94 -4.41
C THR A 40 -6.05 9.63 -3.13
N PRO A 41 -7.16 10.37 -3.13
CA PRO A 41 -7.72 10.98 -1.93
C PRO A 41 -7.96 9.94 -0.84
N ASP A 42 -7.67 10.29 0.42
CA ASP A 42 -7.88 9.40 1.57
C ASP A 42 -9.34 8.95 1.68
N GLU A 43 -10.31 9.77 1.25
CA GLU A 43 -11.73 9.41 1.22
C GLU A 43 -12.07 8.31 0.21
N GLU A 44 -11.25 8.17 -0.84
CA GLU A 44 -11.38 7.12 -1.85
C GLU A 44 -10.65 5.82 -1.43
N TYR A 45 -9.80 5.90 -0.40
CA TYR A 45 -9.12 4.73 0.12
C TYR A 45 -10.07 3.85 0.96
N ALA A 46 -10.34 2.64 0.45
CA ALA A 46 -11.10 1.62 1.16
C ALA A 46 -10.17 0.53 1.72
N LEU A 47 -10.32 0.24 3.01
CA LEU A 47 -9.69 -0.92 3.63
C LEU A 47 -10.32 -2.21 3.10
N LEU A 48 -9.48 -3.13 2.64
CA LEU A 48 -9.93 -4.48 2.33
C LEU A 48 -10.21 -5.23 3.64
N THR A 49 -11.33 -5.94 3.68
CA THR A 49 -11.63 -6.92 4.72
C THR A 49 -10.64 -8.07 4.66
N TRP A 50 -10.50 -8.80 5.77
CA TRP A 50 -9.62 -9.98 5.81
C TRP A 50 -10.00 -11.04 4.78
N LEU A 51 -11.28 -11.20 4.48
CA LEU A 51 -11.74 -12.15 3.47
C LEU A 51 -11.26 -11.74 2.07
N GLU A 52 -11.41 -10.47 1.71
CA GLU A 52 -10.95 -9.93 0.42
C GLU A 52 -9.42 -10.03 0.28
N VAL A 53 -8.67 -9.79 1.36
CA VAL A 53 -7.21 -9.99 1.36
C VAL A 53 -6.86 -11.45 1.07
N ARG A 54 -7.56 -12.41 1.68
CA ARG A 54 -7.31 -13.84 1.43
C ARG A 54 -7.61 -14.24 -0.01
N GLU A 55 -8.70 -13.73 -0.59
CA GLU A 55 -9.05 -13.99 -1.99
C GLU A 55 -8.01 -13.40 -2.96
N LEU A 56 -7.56 -12.18 -2.68
CA LEU A 56 -6.50 -11.53 -3.43
C LEU A 56 -5.20 -12.32 -3.36
N VAL A 57 -4.77 -12.73 -2.17
CA VAL A 57 -3.55 -13.55 -1.96
C VAL A 57 -3.65 -14.87 -2.70
N SER A 58 -4.81 -15.54 -2.63
CA SER A 58 -5.04 -16.78 -3.37
C SER A 58 -4.84 -16.58 -4.87
N THR A 59 -5.34 -15.47 -5.42
CA THR A 59 -5.25 -15.15 -6.86
C THR A 59 -3.81 -14.87 -7.29
N ILE A 60 -3.04 -14.08 -6.53
CA ILE A 60 -1.64 -13.74 -6.87
C ILE A 60 -0.67 -14.91 -6.64
N ALA A 61 -1.02 -15.83 -5.74
CA ALA A 61 -0.23 -17.03 -5.45
C ALA A 61 -0.45 -18.13 -6.49
N GLN A 62 -1.48 -18.01 -7.35
CA GLN A 62 -1.68 -18.99 -8.42
C GLN A 62 -0.48 -18.99 -9.38
N PRO A 63 0.01 -20.18 -9.76
CA PRO A 63 1.04 -20.30 -10.76
C PRO A 63 0.50 -19.79 -12.10
N HIS A 64 1.06 -18.68 -12.55
CA HIS A 64 0.75 -18.09 -13.84
C HIS A 64 1.60 -18.78 -14.89
N PRO A 65 1.00 -19.27 -16.00
CA PRO A 65 1.73 -19.97 -17.05
C PRO A 65 2.74 -19.01 -17.67
N GLY A 66 4.02 -19.13 -17.30
CA GLY A 66 5.11 -18.28 -17.82
C GLY A 66 6.10 -17.74 -16.78
N ARG A 67 5.83 -17.81 -15.46
CA ARG A 67 6.90 -17.63 -14.47
C ARG A 67 7.43 -19.00 -14.04
N ALA A 68 8.45 -19.47 -14.72
CA ALA A 68 9.32 -20.51 -14.17
C ALA A 68 10.00 -19.93 -12.93
N SER A 69 9.56 -20.34 -11.74
CA SER A 69 10.14 -19.94 -10.47
C SER A 69 11.48 -20.67 -10.30
N THR A 70 12.59 -20.00 -10.57
CA THR A 70 13.93 -20.51 -10.24
C THR A 70 14.41 -20.09 -8.85
N ASP A 71 13.59 -19.38 -8.08
CA ASP A 71 14.02 -18.83 -6.79
C ASP A 71 13.03 -19.14 -5.67
N GLY A 72 13.50 -19.89 -4.66
CA GLY A 72 12.74 -20.34 -3.49
C GLY A 72 12.38 -19.22 -2.50
N SER A 73 12.86 -17.99 -2.73
CA SER A 73 12.65 -16.84 -1.83
C SER A 73 11.21 -16.30 -1.85
N ARG A 74 10.43 -16.56 -2.92
CA ARG A 74 9.08 -15.98 -3.08
C ARG A 74 8.05 -16.57 -2.09
N GLN A 75 8.29 -17.76 -1.54
CA GLN A 75 7.39 -18.38 -0.56
C GLN A 75 7.49 -17.72 0.82
N GLU A 76 8.67 -17.20 1.19
CA GLU A 76 8.90 -16.56 2.49
C GLU A 76 8.19 -15.20 2.59
N SER A 77 8.17 -14.42 1.50
CA SER A 77 7.48 -13.11 1.47
C SER A 77 5.97 -13.21 1.67
N ILE A 78 5.31 -14.24 1.13
CA ILE A 78 3.87 -14.47 1.31
C ILE A 78 3.57 -14.91 2.76
N ALA A 79 4.46 -15.70 3.35
CA ALA A 79 4.37 -16.10 4.75
C ALA A 79 4.54 -14.91 5.70
N SER A 80 5.47 -13.97 5.43
CA SER A 80 5.64 -12.75 6.22
C SER A 80 4.44 -11.81 6.14
N ILE A 81 3.86 -11.58 4.96
CA ILE A 81 2.64 -10.75 4.81
C ILE A 81 1.48 -11.39 5.58
N SER A 82 1.34 -12.71 5.50
CA SER A 82 0.32 -13.45 6.26
C SER A 82 0.56 -13.40 7.77
N PHE A 83 1.81 -13.46 8.23
CA PHE A 83 2.17 -13.40 9.66
C PHE A 83 1.96 -12.02 10.27
N ILE A 84 2.32 -10.95 9.55
CA ILE A 84 2.10 -9.55 9.99
C ILE A 84 0.60 -9.24 10.04
N ALA A 85 -0.17 -9.66 9.03
CA ALA A 85 -1.62 -9.47 9.02
C ALA A 85 -2.33 -10.24 10.16
N ASN A 86 -1.88 -11.46 10.48
CA ASN A 86 -2.47 -12.26 11.56
C ASN A 86 -2.12 -11.70 12.96
N ARG A 87 -0.94 -11.09 13.12
CA ARG A 87 -0.53 -10.42 14.38
C ARG A 87 -1.33 -9.15 14.66
N LEU A 88 -1.78 -8.43 13.63
CA LEU A 88 -2.63 -7.25 13.78
C LEU A 88 -4.07 -7.61 14.19
N SER A 89 -4.59 -8.76 13.77
CA SER A 89 -5.93 -9.23 14.16
C SER A 89 -6.01 -9.71 15.62
N CYS A 90 -4.90 -10.13 16.23
CA CYS A 90 -4.84 -10.52 17.66
C CYS A 90 -4.51 -9.35 18.61
N GLY A 91 -4.30 -8.13 18.11
CA GLY A 91 -3.88 -6.98 18.91
C GLY A 91 -4.97 -6.29 19.75
N VAL A 92 -6.25 -6.64 19.60
CA VAL A 92 -7.32 -6.20 20.49
C VAL A 92 -7.57 -7.29 21.54
N THR A 93 -6.57 -7.53 22.40
CA THR A 93 -6.72 -7.97 23.80
C THR A 93 -5.35 -8.39 24.35
N GLY A 94 -4.70 -7.47 25.08
CA GLY A 94 -3.81 -7.86 26.17
C GLY A 94 -2.30 -7.82 25.92
N ARG A 95 -1.70 -6.80 26.54
CA ARG A 95 -0.40 -6.81 27.21
C ARG A 95 0.86 -6.86 26.32
N LEU A 96 1.43 -5.67 26.18
CA LEU A 96 2.83 -5.40 25.88
C LEU A 96 3.76 -6.35 26.64
N HIS A 97 4.50 -7.18 25.93
CA HIS A 97 5.87 -7.54 26.31
C HIS A 97 6.73 -7.53 25.05
N THR A 98 7.63 -6.57 25.03
CA THR A 98 8.64 -6.31 24.01
C THR A 98 9.67 -7.44 23.98
N GLY A 99 9.97 -7.94 22.79
CA GLY A 99 11.10 -8.83 22.55
C GLY A 99 11.10 -9.28 21.09
N TRP A 100 12.03 -8.70 20.33
CA TRP A 100 12.45 -9.03 18.96
C TRP A 100 11.60 -8.46 17.82
#